data_AF-X1AUE4-F1
#
_entry.id   AF-X1AUE4-F1
#
_cell.length_a   1.000
_cell.length_b   1.000
_cell.length_c   1.000
_cell.angle_alpha   90.00
_cell.angle_beta   90.00
_cell.angle_gamma   90.00
#
_symmetry.space_group_name_H-M   'P 1'
#
loop_
_entity.id
_entity.type
_entity.pdbx_description
1 polymer ?
#
loop_
_entity_poly.entity_id
_entity_poly.type
_entity_poly.pdbx_seq_one_letter_code
_entity_poly.pdbx_strand_id
1 'polypeptide(L)' 'MRVPFSHFRIVVDKFNDICTKYGEIFGIRPRFHVIEYSNEITVKFRILTLDSNKILKYQPEFAHDLYKAILSEIDL' A
#
# COMPACT_ATOMS: atom_id res chain seq x y z
N MET A 1 10.51 -14.01 17.66
CA MET A 1 9.30 -14.09 16.84
C MET A 1 9.72 -14.28 15.38
N ARG A 2 9.49 -15.47 14.80
CA ARG A 2 9.85 -15.77 13.40
C ARG A 2 8.68 -15.38 12.50
N VAL A 3 8.53 -14.08 12.25
CA VAL A 3 7.63 -13.61 11.20
C VAL A 3 8.25 -14.05 9.86
N PRO A 4 7.48 -14.64 8.93
CA PRO A 4 8.01 -15.08 7.64
C PRO A 4 8.38 -13.85 6.79
N PHE A 5 9.62 -13.39 6.99
CA PHE A 5 10.18 -12.15 6.42
C PHE A 5 10.09 -12.11 4.88
N SER A 6 10.04 -13.28 4.23
CA SER A 6 9.86 -13.42 2.79
C SER A 6 8.50 -12.93 2.29
N HIS A 7 7.41 -13.30 2.96
CA HIS A 7 6.04 -12.91 2.55
C HIS A 7 5.82 -11.42 2.73
N PHE A 8 6.26 -10.88 3.88
CA PHE A 8 6.17 -9.44 4.11
C PHE A 8 6.93 -8.64 3.05
N ARG A 9 8.14 -9.10 2.67
CA ARG A 9 8.93 -8.46 1.61
C ARG A 9 8.18 -8.45 0.27
N ILE A 10 7.57 -9.56 -0.13
CA ILE A 10 6.80 -9.65 -1.38
C ILE A 10 5.63 -8.65 -1.37
N VAL A 11 4.92 -8.54 -0.25
CA VAL A 11 3.81 -7.59 -0.08
C VAL A 11 4.30 -6.14 -0.14
N VAL A 12 5.43 -5.82 0.50
CA VAL A 12 6.05 -4.48 0.44
C VAL A 12 6.50 -4.12 -0.98
N ASP A 13 7.04 -5.07 -1.73
CA ASP A 13 7.42 -4.87 -3.13
C ASP A 13 6.18 -4.56 -3.97
N LYS A 14 5.08 -5.30 -3.79
CA LYS A 14 3.78 -4.99 -4.44
C LYS A 14 3.25 -3.61 -4.04
N PHE A 15 3.37 -3.21 -2.78
CA PHE A 15 2.98 -1.85 -2.36
C PHE A 15 3.80 -0.77 -3.07
N ASN A 16 5.10 -1.00 -3.30
CA ASN A 16 5.93 -0.08 -4.06
C ASN A 16 5.45 0.08 -5.51
N ASP A 17 5.06 -1.01 -6.15
CA ASP A 17 4.52 -0.99 -7.51
C ASP A 17 3.20 -0.22 -7.58
N ILE A 18 2.28 -0.49 -6.64
CA ILE A 18 1.01 0.22 -6.52
C ILE A 18 1.27 1.72 -6.28
N CYS A 19 2.12 2.08 -5.32
CA CYS A 19 2.45 3.48 -5.08
C CYS A 19 3.06 4.16 -6.32
N THR A 20 3.89 3.46 -7.10
CA THR A 20 4.47 4.00 -8.34
C THR A 20 3.39 4.29 -9.36
N LYS A 21 2.49 3.34 -9.63
CA LYS A 21 1.33 3.50 -10.52
C LYS A 21 0.46 4.70 -10.11
N TYR A 22 0.12 4.80 -8.84
CA TYR A 22 -0.73 5.88 -8.34
C TYR A 22 0.01 7.22 -8.20
N GLY A 23 1.34 7.24 -8.30
CA GLY A 23 2.11 8.48 -8.39
C GLY A 23 1.79 9.29 -9.63
N GLU A 24 1.54 8.63 -10.77
CA GLU A 24 1.09 9.28 -12.00
C GLU A 24 -0.32 9.87 -11.85
N ILE A 25 -1.18 9.20 -11.08
CA ILE A 25 -2.56 9.63 -10.83
C ILE A 25 -2.56 10.84 -9.89
N PHE A 26 -2.02 10.70 -8.68
CA PHE A 26 -2.03 11.75 -7.65
C PHE A 26 -1.05 12.90 -7.94
N GLY A 27 -0.14 12.72 -8.89
CA GLY A 27 0.92 13.68 -9.23
C GLY A 27 2.11 13.65 -8.26
N ILE A 28 1.95 13.02 -7.10
CA ILE A 28 3.03 12.72 -6.15
C ILE A 28 2.88 11.25 -5.75
N ARG A 29 3.97 10.50 -5.82
CA ARG A 29 4.03 9.09 -5.39
C ARG A 29 3.60 8.97 -3.92
N PRO A 30 2.53 8.20 -3.61
CA PRO A 30 2.19 7.86 -2.24
C PRO A 30 3.36 7.20 -1.53
N ARG A 31 3.53 7.49 -0.25
CA ARG A 31 4.56 6.89 0.59
C ARG A 31 3.93 6.05 1.68
N PHE A 32 4.66 5.07 2.19
CA PHE A 32 4.19 4.27 3.30
C PHE A 32 5.27 4.10 4.36
N HIS A 33 4.83 3.88 5.59
CA HIS A 33 5.67 3.66 6.75
C HIS A 33 5.12 2.48 7.56
N VAL A 34 6.00 1.56 7.95
CA VAL A 34 5.66 0.53 8.95
C VAL A 34 5.70 1.21 10.31
N ILE A 35 4.55 1.26 10.99
CA ILE A 35 4.41 1.91 12.30
C ILE A 35 4.58 0.90 13.42
N GLU A 36 4.08 -0.33 13.23
CA GLU A 36 4.13 -1.37 14.24
C GLU A 36 4.44 -2.72 13.58
N TYR A 37 5.22 -3.53 14.30
CA TYR A 37 5.66 -4.85 13.86
C TYR A 37 5.69 -5.77 15.07
N SER A 38 4.55 -6.40 15.34
CA SER A 38 4.35 -7.35 16.45
C SER A 38 3.59 -8.57 15.91
N ASN A 39 2.46 -8.93 16.52
CA ASN A 39 1.57 -9.99 16.01
C ASN A 39 0.91 -9.63 14.67
N GLU A 40 0.86 -8.33 14.36
CA GLU A 40 0.45 -7.78 13.08
C GLU A 40 1.46 -6.74 12.61
N ILE A 41 1.36 -6.40 11.32
CA ILE A 41 2.19 -5.36 10.71
C ILE A 41 1.29 -4.21 10.29
N THR A 42 1.46 -3.07 10.94
CA THR A 42 0.67 -1.88 10.65
C THR A 42 1.44 -0.97 9.71
N VAL A 43 0.88 -0.74 8.52
CA VAL A 43 1.46 0.13 7.50
C VAL A 43 0.56 1.34 7.27
N LYS A 44 1.12 2.55 7.41
CA LYS A 44 0.42 3.81 7.14
C LYS A 44 0.83 4.35 5.79
N PHE A 45 -0.16 4.51 4.91
CA PHE A 45 -0.01 5.17 3.62
C PHE A 45 -0.30 6.67 3.73
N ARG A 46 0.49 7.46 3.01
CA ARG A 46 0.34 8.91 2.89
C ARG A 46 0.21 9.27 1.42
N ILE A 47 -0.96 9.81 1.07
CA ILE A 47 -1.24 10.38 -0.25
C ILE A 47 -1.07 11.90 -0.13
N LEU A 48 -0.35 12.49 -1.08
CA LEU A 48 -0.22 13.93 -1.24
C LEU A 48 -0.63 14.26 -2.68
N THR A 49 -1.40 15.32 -2.87
CA THR A 49 -1.81 15.79 -4.19
C THR A 49 -2.06 17.29 -4.12
N LEU A 50 -1.86 17.97 -5.26
CA LEU A 50 -2.25 19.37 -5.43
C LEU A 50 -3.72 19.51 -5.86
N ASP A 51 -4.36 18.40 -6.24
CA ASP A 51 -5.76 18.33 -6.66
C ASP A 51 -6.54 17.38 -5.75
N SER A 52 -7.37 17.96 -4.88
CA SER A 52 -8.19 17.24 -3.90
C SER A 52 -9.24 16.32 -4.55
N ASN A 53 -9.69 16.61 -5.77
CA ASN A 53 -10.67 15.76 -6.46
C ASN A 53 -10.09 14.37 -6.76
N LYS A 54 -8.77 14.29 -6.96
CA LYS A 54 -8.08 13.02 -7.18
C LYS A 54 -8.13 12.13 -5.95
N ILE A 55 -8.05 12.69 -4.73
CA ILE A 55 -8.20 11.90 -3.50
C ILE A 55 -9.60 11.27 -3.48
N LEU A 56 -10.64 12.09 -3.62
CA LEU A 56 -12.02 11.62 -3.53
C LEU A 56 -12.33 10.52 -4.55
N LYS A 57 -11.77 10.64 -5.77
CA LYS A 57 -12.02 9.69 -6.85
C LYS A 57 -11.18 8.42 -6.76
N TYR A 58 -9.88 8.52 -6.46
CA TYR A 58 -8.94 7.42 -6.63
C TYR A 58 -8.45 6.82 -5.31
N GLN A 59 -8.71 7.45 -4.15
CA GLN A 59 -8.37 6.85 -2.85
C GLN A 59 -9.08 5.50 -2.61
N PRO A 60 -10.37 5.32 -2.95
CA PRO A 60 -11.03 4.02 -2.77
C PRO A 60 -10.39 2.92 -3.64
N GLU A 61 -10.07 3.24 -4.90
CA GLU A 61 -9.39 2.32 -5.82
C GLU A 61 -7.98 1.96 -5.33
N PHE A 62 -7.23 2.96 -4.85
CA PHE A 62 -5.92 2.77 -4.25
C PHE A 62 -5.99 1.82 -3.05
N ALA A 63 -6.95 2.03 -2.14
CA ALA A 63 -7.15 1.15 -0.99
C ALA A 63 -7.51 -0.28 -1.43
N HIS A 64 -8.39 -0.43 -2.41
CA HIS A 64 -8.78 -1.73 -2.96
C HIS A 64 -7.60 -2.51 -3.54
N ASP A 65 -6.74 -1.84 -4.32
CA ASP A 65 -5.54 -2.46 -4.89
C ASP A 65 -4.55 -2.90 -3.79
N LEU A 66 -4.43 -2.12 -2.71
CA LEU A 66 -3.62 -2.51 -1.55
C LEU A 66 -4.19 -3.73 -0.82
N TYR A 67 -5.50 -3.77 -0.59
CA TYR A 67 -6.15 -4.94 0.02
C TYR A 67 -6.00 -6.18 -0.85
N LYS A 68 -6.15 -6.05 -2.17
CA LYS A 68 -5.84 -7.13 -3.10
C LYS A 68 -4.40 -7.61 -2.95
N ALA A 69 -3.42 -6.73 -2.89
CA ALA A 69 -2.02 -7.14 -2.73
C ALA A 69 -1.78 -7.96 -1.44
N ILE A 70 -2.53 -7.69 -0.37
CA ILE A 70 -2.50 -8.45 0.89
C ILE A 70 -3.24 -9.78 0.76
N LEU A 71 -4.42 -9.79 0.13
CA LEU A 71 -5.33 -10.95 0.09
C LEU A 71 -5.03 -11.92 -1.07
N SER A 72 -4.39 -11.48 -2.15
CA SER A 72 -4.14 -12.30 -3.36
C SER A 72 -3.12 -13.43 -3.16
N GLU A 73 -2.58 -13.60 -1.95
CA GLU A 73 -1.75 -14.75 -1.56
C GLU A 73 -2.36 -15.54 -0.39
N ILE A 74 -3.60 -15.23 0.01
CA ILE A 74 -4.42 -16.06 0.93
C ILE A 74 -5.29 -17.03 0.11
N ASP A 75 -4.80 -17.46 -1.05
CA ASP A 75 -5.20 -18.76 -1.62
C ASP A 75 -4.22 -19.78 -1.05
N LEU A 76 -4.43 -20.13 0.23
CA LEU A 76 -3.74 -21.22 0.95
C LEU A 76 -4.45 -22.55 0.71
#